data_AF-A0A7Y4E0G0-F1
#
_entry.id   AF-A0A7Y4E0G0-F1
#
_cell.length_a   1.000
_cell.length_b   1.000
_cell.length_c   1.000
_cell.angle_alpha   90.00
_cell.angle_beta   90.00
_cell.angle_gamma   90.00
#
_symmetry.space_group_name_H-M   'P 1'
#
loop_
_entity.id
_entity.type
_entity.pdbx_description
1 polymer ?
#
loop_
_entity_poly.entity_id
_entity_poly.type
_entity_poly.pdbx_seq_one_letter_code
_entity_poly.pdbx_strand_id
1 'polypeptide(L)'
;MMDTLMVILTVLLLIGLRQGAQSIDQANHSRDADLLNWAMGEMDELKESIKIVTDAHKREPYCTNVQDLSEDYVSNWNDEELKAANKVSIGLQRIGYYASQNLVSKKHYLNLWGPSYLSCWYSLESWVKHKRLKLEEPLDIEDGAYSRRYFEYFAEYCEMELPDLLYDNTRKQFKLPPLPRVKGVRRYLKRLALRFKSQNLT
;
A
#
# COMPACT_ATOMS: atom_id res chain seq x y z
N MET A 1 -58.91 12.00 4.45
CA MET A 1 -58.49 10.81 5.23
C MET A 1 -57.41 10.00 4.52
N MET A 2 -57.51 9.70 3.21
CA MET A 2 -56.44 9.01 2.49
C MET A 2 -55.13 9.80 2.43
N ASP A 3 -55.18 11.12 2.17
CA ASP A 3 -53.96 11.94 2.08
C ASP A 3 -53.20 12.01 3.41
N THR A 4 -53.93 12.11 4.52
CA THR A 4 -53.36 12.13 5.87
C THR A 4 -52.66 10.82 6.20
N LEU A 5 -53.25 9.68 5.79
CA LEU A 5 -52.66 8.35 5.92
C LEU A 5 -51.39 8.21 5.08
N MET A 6 -51.40 8.72 3.84
CA MET A 6 -50.25 8.67 2.94
C MET A 6 -49.07 9.48 3.48
N VAL A 7 -49.33 10.64 4.09
CA VAL A 7 -48.30 11.46 4.75
C VAL A 7 -47.70 10.72 5.95
N ILE A 8 -48.52 10.11 6.81
CA ILE A 8 -48.04 9.32 7.96
C ILE A 8 -47.16 8.15 7.50
N LEU A 9 -47.59 7.42 6.47
CA LEU A 9 -46.83 6.30 5.88
C LEU A 9 -45.49 6.77 5.33
N THR A 10 -45.46 7.93 4.66
CA THR A 10 -44.23 8.53 4.13
C THR A 10 -43.27 8.92 5.25
N VAL A 11 -43.77 9.52 6.33
CA VAL A 11 -42.96 9.86 7.51
C VAL A 11 -42.36 8.61 8.16
N LEU A 12 -43.15 7.54 8.31
CA LEU A 12 -42.66 6.26 8.84
C LEU A 12 -41.58 5.64 7.94
N LEU A 13 -41.75 5.69 6.61
CA LEU A 13 -40.74 5.25 5.66
C LEU A 13 -39.44 6.05 5.78
N LEU A 14 -39.50 7.37 5.92
CA LEU A 14 -38.32 8.22 6.10
C LEU A 14 -37.59 7.91 7.42
N ILE A 15 -38.33 7.62 8.50
CA ILE A 15 -37.75 7.19 9.78
C ILE A 15 -37.05 5.82 9.60
N GLY A 16 -37.70 4.88 8.93
CA GLY A 16 -37.11 3.56 8.63
C GLY A 16 -35.85 3.65 7.78
N LEU A 17 -35.85 4.48 6.73
CA LEU A 17 -34.66 4.74 5.91
C LEU A 17 -33.52 5.36 6.72
N ARG A 18 -33.83 6.32 7.61
CA ARG A 18 -32.83 6.94 8.49
C ARG A 18 -32.24 5.92 9.46
N GLN A 19 -33.06 5.07 10.07
CA GLN A 19 -32.59 4.01 10.97
C GLN A 19 -31.74 2.98 10.21
N GLY A 20 -32.15 2.59 9.00
CA GLY A 20 -31.37 1.71 8.12
C GLY A 20 -30.01 2.30 7.77
N ALA A 21 -29.95 3.58 7.39
CA ALA A 21 -28.70 4.28 7.11
C ALA A 21 -27.77 4.31 8.33
N GLN A 22 -28.30 4.66 9.51
CA GLN A 22 -27.51 4.67 10.75
C GLN A 22 -26.97 3.29 11.14
N SER A 23 -27.77 2.23 10.93
CA SER A 23 -27.35 0.85 11.18
C SER A 23 -26.21 0.42 10.25
N ILE A 24 -26.29 0.78 8.96
CA ILE A 24 -25.23 0.51 7.98
C ILE A 24 -23.95 1.28 8.35
N ASP A 25 -24.06 2.55 8.74
CA ASP A 25 -22.91 3.35 9.15
C ASP A 25 -22.22 2.77 10.39
N GLN A 26 -22.99 2.34 11.40
CA GLN A 26 -22.45 1.68 12.58
C GLN A 26 -21.77 0.35 12.25
N ALA A 27 -22.38 -0.46 11.38
CA ALA A 27 -21.78 -1.71 10.92
C ALA A 27 -20.47 -1.49 10.16
N ASN A 28 -20.41 -0.47 9.30
CA ASN A 28 -19.18 -0.07 8.61
C ASN A 28 -18.10 0.38 9.61
N HIS A 29 -18.46 1.20 10.60
CA HIS A 29 -17.52 1.64 11.63
C HIS A 29 -16.96 0.47 12.47
N SER A 30 -17.80 -0.48 12.85
CA SER A 30 -17.35 -1.68 13.59
C SER A 30 -16.38 -2.50 12.74
N ARG A 31 -16.75 -2.78 11.48
CA ARG A 31 -15.89 -3.53 10.55
C ARG A 31 -14.55 -2.84 10.33
N ASP A 32 -14.55 -1.53 10.14
CA ASP A 32 -13.33 -0.74 9.93
C ASP A 32 -12.44 -0.76 11.18
N ALA A 33 -13.02 -0.76 12.38
CA ALA A 33 -12.28 -0.91 13.64
C ALA A 33 -11.64 -2.29 13.78
N ASP A 34 -12.36 -3.37 13.43
CA ASP A 34 -11.84 -4.73 13.45
C ASP A 34 -10.67 -4.90 12.46
N LEU A 35 -10.80 -4.32 11.26
CA LEU A 35 -9.73 -4.33 10.26
C LEU A 35 -8.51 -3.51 10.68
N LEU A 36 -8.71 -2.39 11.39
CA LEU A 36 -7.63 -1.62 11.99
C LEU A 36 -6.92 -2.39 13.10
N ASN A 37 -7.67 -3.06 13.97
CA ASN A 37 -7.11 -3.92 15.01
C ASN A 37 -6.28 -5.06 14.43
N TRP A 38 -6.80 -5.72 13.39
CA TRP A 38 -6.05 -6.74 12.66
C TRP A 38 -4.75 -6.17 12.07
N ALA A 39 -4.81 -5.00 11.41
CA ALA A 39 -3.62 -4.38 10.81
C ALA A 39 -2.59 -3.93 11.85
N MET A 40 -3.03 -3.48 13.03
CA MET A 40 -2.14 -3.19 14.16
C MET A 40 -1.43 -4.45 14.63
N GLY A 41 -2.16 -5.57 14.82
CA GLY A 41 -1.56 -6.84 15.20
C GLY A 41 -0.56 -7.36 14.17
N GLU A 42 -0.92 -7.29 12.89
CA GLU A 42 -0.03 -7.64 11.78
C GLU A 42 1.25 -6.79 11.79
N MET A 43 1.13 -5.47 11.95
CA MET A 43 2.30 -4.59 12.03
C MET A 43 3.16 -4.87 13.26
N ASP A 44 2.56 -5.20 14.39
CA ASP A 44 3.28 -5.56 15.63
C ASP A 44 4.11 -6.83 15.45
N GLU A 45 3.55 -7.87 14.81
CA GLU A 45 4.27 -9.11 14.50
C GLU A 45 5.43 -8.92 13.52
N LEU A 46 5.36 -7.87 12.69
CA LEU A 46 6.39 -7.54 11.71
C LEU A 46 7.52 -6.69 12.29
N LYS A 47 7.36 -6.04 13.46
CA LYS A 47 8.33 -5.07 14.00
C LYS A 47 9.78 -5.57 14.00
N GLU A 48 10.02 -6.75 14.55
CA GLU A 48 11.38 -7.32 14.62
C GLU A 48 11.92 -7.65 13.22
N SER A 49 11.08 -8.18 12.33
CA SER A 49 11.48 -8.50 10.96
C SER A 49 11.76 -7.24 10.13
N ILE A 50 10.99 -6.17 10.34
CA ILE A 50 11.23 -4.85 9.73
C ILE A 50 12.60 -4.34 10.17
N LYS A 51 12.90 -4.42 11.48
CA LYS A 51 14.19 -3.99 12.01
C LYS A 51 15.35 -4.74 11.34
N ILE A 52 15.30 -6.07 11.30
CA ILE A 52 16.31 -6.93 10.65
C ILE A 52 16.54 -6.49 9.20
N VAL A 53 15.46 -6.32 8.42
CA VAL A 53 15.54 -5.94 7.01
C VAL A 53 16.11 -4.53 6.83
N THR A 54 15.69 -3.56 7.65
CA THR A 54 16.17 -2.19 7.53
C THR A 54 17.64 -2.05 7.97
N ASP A 55 18.07 -2.81 8.97
CA ASP A 55 19.45 -2.82 9.43
C ASP A 55 20.36 -3.53 8.42
N ALA A 56 19.90 -4.65 7.84
CA ALA A 56 20.58 -5.33 6.74
C ALA A 56 20.78 -4.38 5.55
N HIS A 57 19.73 -3.67 5.12
CA HIS A 57 19.83 -2.72 4.01
C HIS A 57 20.79 -1.56 4.30
N LYS A 58 20.80 -1.03 5.54
CA LYS A 58 21.74 0.04 5.94
C LYS A 58 23.19 -0.42 5.95
N ARG A 59 23.43 -1.67 6.34
CA ARG A 59 24.77 -2.29 6.27
C ARG A 59 25.17 -2.47 4.80
N GLU A 60 24.30 -3.11 4.04
CA GLU A 60 24.50 -3.36 2.62
C GLU A 60 23.15 -3.52 1.89
N PRO A 61 22.84 -2.65 0.90
CA PRO A 61 21.64 -2.78 0.10
C PRO A 61 21.57 -4.14 -0.58
N TYR A 62 20.36 -4.72 -0.68
CA TYR A 62 20.19 -6.04 -1.30
C TYR A 62 20.80 -6.12 -2.70
N CYS A 63 20.69 -5.04 -3.49
CA CYS A 63 21.40 -4.86 -4.76
C CYS A 63 21.55 -3.35 -5.02
N THR A 64 22.74 -2.92 -5.45
CA THR A 64 23.06 -1.50 -5.70
C THR A 64 22.45 -0.98 -6.99
N ASN A 65 22.34 -1.84 -8.01
CA ASN A 65 21.73 -1.52 -9.29
C ASN A 65 20.56 -2.47 -9.56
N VAL A 66 19.36 -1.92 -9.65
CA VAL A 66 18.19 -2.66 -10.12
C VAL A 66 18.37 -3.14 -11.57
N GLN A 67 19.42 -2.73 -12.29
CA GLN A 67 19.72 -3.15 -13.65
C GLN A 67 20.70 -4.34 -13.74
N ASP A 68 21.44 -4.65 -12.67
CA ASP A 68 22.29 -5.86 -12.57
C ASP A 68 21.47 -7.07 -12.07
N LEU A 69 20.20 -7.12 -12.48
CA LEU A 69 19.26 -8.19 -12.19
C LEU A 69 19.66 -9.43 -13.01
N SER A 70 20.34 -10.38 -12.37
CA SER A 70 20.59 -11.72 -12.92
C SER A 70 19.86 -12.78 -12.10
N GLU A 71 19.44 -13.87 -12.73
CA GLU A 71 18.82 -15.01 -12.03
C GLU A 71 19.77 -15.61 -10.98
N ASP A 72 21.06 -15.59 -11.29
CA ASP A 72 22.16 -16.10 -10.46
C ASP A 72 22.67 -15.08 -9.43
N TYR A 73 21.94 -13.98 -9.18
CA TYR A 73 22.36 -12.98 -8.23
C TYR A 73 22.60 -13.56 -6.83
N VAL A 74 23.83 -13.44 -6.35
CA VAL A 74 24.23 -13.84 -5.00
C VAL A 74 24.13 -12.62 -4.10
N SER A 75 23.19 -12.66 -3.15
CA SER A 75 23.04 -11.63 -2.13
C SER A 75 24.05 -11.82 -1.02
N ASN A 76 24.51 -10.70 -0.44
CA ASN A 76 25.29 -10.68 0.80
C ASN A 76 24.42 -10.80 2.07
N TRP A 77 23.09 -10.87 1.89
CA TRP A 77 22.15 -11.08 3.00
C TRP A 77 22.15 -12.53 3.45
N ASN A 78 22.12 -12.72 4.76
CA ASN A 78 22.05 -14.06 5.36
C ASN A 78 20.63 -14.65 5.30
N ASP A 79 20.51 -15.93 5.67
CA ASP A 79 19.23 -16.63 5.64
C ASP A 79 18.15 -16.01 6.55
N GLU A 80 18.54 -15.43 7.69
CA GLU A 80 17.61 -14.78 8.61
C GLU A 80 17.05 -13.49 8.00
N GLU A 81 17.90 -12.71 7.35
CA GLU A 81 17.54 -11.49 6.62
C GLU A 81 16.63 -11.80 5.43
N LEU A 82 16.92 -12.87 4.69
CA LEU A 82 16.06 -13.33 3.59
C LEU A 82 14.70 -13.84 4.07
N LYS A 83 14.65 -14.57 5.20
CA LYS A 83 13.39 -14.99 5.84
C LYS A 83 12.58 -13.78 6.32
N ALA A 84 13.25 -12.81 6.95
CA ALA A 84 12.63 -11.57 7.39
C ALA A 84 12.10 -10.76 6.20
N ALA A 85 12.86 -10.64 5.12
CA ALA A 85 12.44 -10.00 3.87
C ALA A 85 11.16 -10.63 3.32
N ASN A 86 11.11 -11.97 3.26
CA ASN A 86 9.92 -12.66 2.81
C ASN A 86 8.73 -12.40 3.73
N LYS A 87 8.91 -12.49 5.06
CA LYS A 87 7.84 -12.23 6.03
C LYS A 87 7.28 -10.80 5.92
N VAL A 88 8.16 -9.79 5.92
CA VAL A 88 7.79 -8.37 5.77
C VAL A 88 7.09 -8.13 4.44
N SER A 89 7.62 -8.66 3.34
CA SER A 89 7.01 -8.48 2.02
C SER A 89 5.58 -9.06 1.94
N ILE A 90 5.31 -10.19 2.61
CA ILE A 90 3.98 -10.79 2.65
C ILE A 90 3.03 -9.96 3.51
N GLY A 91 3.47 -9.58 4.72
CA GLY A 91 2.63 -8.82 5.64
C GLY A 91 2.26 -7.44 5.10
N LEU A 92 3.24 -6.73 4.53
CA LEU A 92 3.00 -5.42 3.91
C LEU A 92 2.20 -5.53 2.62
N GLN A 93 2.32 -6.62 1.84
CA GLN A 93 1.41 -6.91 0.72
C GLN A 93 -0.04 -7.02 1.19
N ARG A 94 -0.32 -7.70 2.31
CA ARG A 94 -1.68 -7.80 2.86
C ARG A 94 -2.20 -6.43 3.28
N ILE A 95 -1.43 -5.68 4.06
CA ILE A 95 -1.79 -4.32 4.48
C ILE A 95 -2.04 -3.41 3.27
N GLY A 96 -1.16 -3.49 2.27
CA GLY A 96 -1.30 -2.78 1.00
C GLY A 96 -2.58 -3.16 0.25
N TYR A 97 -2.98 -4.44 0.27
CA TYR A 97 -4.24 -4.90 -0.32
C TYR A 97 -5.45 -4.28 0.37
N TYR A 98 -5.52 -4.34 1.70
CA TYR A 98 -6.62 -3.76 2.49
C TYR A 98 -6.76 -2.26 2.24
N ALA A 99 -5.64 -1.54 2.21
CA ALA A 99 -5.64 -0.13 1.85
C ALA A 99 -6.12 0.06 0.40
N SER A 100 -5.57 -0.68 -0.56
CA SER A 100 -5.85 -0.53 -1.99
C SER A 100 -7.31 -0.73 -2.37
N GLN A 101 -7.96 -1.72 -1.74
CA GLN A 101 -9.36 -2.08 -1.96
C GLN A 101 -10.36 -1.23 -1.17
N ASN A 102 -9.90 -0.17 -0.50
CA ASN A 102 -10.73 0.71 0.36
C ASN A 102 -11.52 -0.07 1.43
N LEU A 103 -10.98 -1.20 1.90
CA LEU A 103 -11.55 -1.94 3.04
C LEU A 103 -11.35 -1.14 4.35
N VAL A 104 -10.28 -0.34 4.39
CA VAL A 104 -10.06 0.72 5.37
C VAL A 104 -9.57 1.97 4.63
N SER A 105 -9.80 3.15 5.19
CA SER A 105 -9.28 4.41 4.67
C SER A 105 -7.77 4.38 4.45
N LYS A 106 -7.34 4.53 3.19
CA LYS A 106 -5.92 4.69 2.80
C LYS A 106 -5.21 5.77 3.58
N LYS A 107 -5.93 6.86 3.90
CA LYS A 107 -5.40 7.99 4.67
C LYS A 107 -5.10 7.61 6.13
N HIS A 108 -5.90 6.75 6.74
CA HIS A 108 -5.61 6.26 8.09
C HIS A 108 -4.33 5.42 8.11
N TYR A 109 -4.17 4.50 7.15
CA TYR A 109 -2.95 3.70 7.05
C TYR A 109 -1.72 4.56 6.73
N LEU A 110 -1.86 5.54 5.84
CA LEU A 110 -0.80 6.51 5.53
C LEU A 110 -0.33 7.25 6.78
N ASN A 111 -1.26 7.72 7.60
CA ASN A 111 -0.95 8.47 8.82
C ASN A 111 -0.28 7.59 9.89
N LEU A 112 -0.69 6.33 10.01
CA LEU A 112 -0.14 5.41 11.01
C LEU A 112 1.23 4.85 10.62
N TRP A 113 1.37 4.43 9.35
CA TRP A 113 2.51 3.61 8.93
C TRP A 113 3.22 4.11 7.69
N GLY A 114 2.77 5.18 7.04
CA GLY A 114 3.33 5.65 5.76
C GLY A 114 4.86 5.72 5.71
N PRO A 115 5.54 6.36 6.68
CA PRO A 115 7.01 6.43 6.69
C PRO A 115 7.66 5.04 6.85
N SER A 116 7.14 4.20 7.76
CA SER A 116 7.66 2.83 7.97
C SER A 116 7.47 1.95 6.74
N TYR A 117 6.31 2.07 6.10
CA TYR A 117 5.96 1.35 4.88
C TYR A 117 6.93 1.70 3.74
N LEU A 118 7.23 3.00 3.56
CA LEU A 118 8.23 3.45 2.59
C LEU A 118 9.63 2.96 2.94
N SER A 119 10.04 3.03 4.21
CA SER A 119 11.33 2.50 4.64
C SER A 119 11.48 1.02 4.29
N CYS A 120 10.43 0.23 4.50
CA CYS A 120 10.41 -1.18 4.12
C CYS A 120 10.47 -1.36 2.60
N TRP A 121 9.73 -0.55 1.83
CA TRP A 121 9.77 -0.60 0.37
C TRP A 121 11.16 -0.29 -0.16
N TYR A 122 11.78 0.82 0.25
CA TYR A 122 13.14 1.17 -0.17
C TYR A 122 14.16 0.09 0.24
N SER A 123 13.94 -0.58 1.37
CA SER A 123 14.80 -1.67 1.81
C SER A 123 14.68 -2.92 0.92
N LEU A 124 13.48 -3.20 0.41
CA LEU A 124 13.10 -4.47 -0.21
C LEU A 124 12.83 -4.40 -1.72
N GLU A 125 12.78 -3.23 -2.34
CA GLU A 125 12.44 -3.06 -3.75
C GLU A 125 13.27 -3.98 -4.64
N SER A 126 14.61 -3.93 -4.50
CA SER A 126 15.53 -4.78 -5.26
C SER A 126 15.28 -6.26 -5.02
N TRP A 127 14.98 -6.66 -3.78
CA TRP A 127 14.67 -8.05 -3.43
C TRP A 127 13.36 -8.51 -4.09
N VAL A 128 12.32 -7.66 -4.10
CA VAL A 128 11.05 -7.95 -4.76
C VAL A 128 11.25 -8.10 -6.27
N LYS A 129 12.05 -7.24 -6.89
CA LYS A 129 12.34 -7.29 -8.34
C LYS A 129 13.12 -8.56 -8.73
N HIS A 130 14.11 -8.97 -7.94
CA HIS A 130 14.78 -10.26 -8.14
C HIS A 130 13.82 -11.44 -7.97
N LYS A 131 12.90 -11.36 -7.00
CA LYS A 131 11.87 -12.39 -6.81
C LYS A 131 10.92 -12.49 -8.02
N ARG A 132 10.54 -11.37 -8.62
CA ARG A 132 9.73 -11.34 -9.85
C ARG A 132 10.48 -11.95 -11.03
N LEU A 133 11.74 -11.59 -11.20
CA LEU A 133 12.59 -12.14 -12.26
C LEU A 133 12.71 -13.67 -12.16
N LYS A 134 12.91 -14.21 -10.95
CA LYS A 134 12.91 -15.67 -10.69
C LYS A 134 11.57 -16.37 -10.96
N LEU A 135 10.48 -15.61 -11.02
CA LEU A 135 9.13 -16.12 -11.33
C LEU A 135 8.74 -15.86 -12.79
N GLU A 136 9.68 -15.39 -13.62
CA GLU A 136 9.42 -14.97 -15.01
C GLU A 136 8.35 -13.87 -15.10
N GLU A 137 8.22 -13.05 -14.05
CA GLU A 137 7.31 -11.91 -14.00
C GLU A 137 8.02 -10.61 -14.43
N PRO A 138 7.28 -9.64 -15.01
CA PRO A 138 7.79 -8.29 -15.24
C PRO A 138 8.32 -7.63 -13.96
N LEU A 139 9.24 -6.67 -14.11
CA LEU A 139 9.87 -6.02 -12.96
C LEU A 139 8.97 -5.01 -12.26
N ASP A 140 8.14 -4.30 -13.01
CA ASP A 140 7.28 -3.23 -12.50
C ASP A 140 5.80 -3.57 -12.70
N ILE A 141 4.93 -2.99 -11.85
CA ILE A 141 3.48 -3.25 -11.90
C ILE A 141 2.81 -2.73 -13.18
N GLU A 142 3.41 -1.73 -13.83
CA GLU A 142 2.88 -1.14 -15.06
C GLU A 142 2.92 -2.16 -16.22
N ASP A 143 3.94 -3.02 -16.21
CA ASP A 143 4.17 -4.09 -17.19
C ASP A 143 3.40 -5.38 -16.85
N GLY A 144 2.71 -5.43 -15.72
CA GLY A 144 1.86 -6.56 -15.33
C GLY A 144 2.41 -7.45 -14.22
N ALA A 145 3.43 -7.01 -13.48
CA ALA A 145 3.95 -7.76 -12.34
C ALA A 145 2.87 -8.07 -11.29
N TYR A 146 2.83 -9.32 -10.81
CA TYR A 146 1.79 -9.76 -9.87
C TYR A 146 2.33 -9.88 -8.44
N SER A 147 3.50 -10.50 -8.28
CA SER A 147 4.14 -10.72 -7.00
C SER A 147 4.38 -9.38 -6.30
N ARG A 148 3.90 -9.27 -5.07
CA ARG A 148 4.04 -8.07 -4.23
C ARG A 148 3.48 -6.78 -4.85
N ARG A 149 2.52 -6.90 -5.77
CA ARG A 149 1.89 -5.74 -6.44
C ARG A 149 1.27 -4.72 -5.49
N TYR A 150 0.57 -5.16 -4.44
CA TYR A 150 -0.08 -4.26 -3.49
C TYR A 150 0.91 -3.62 -2.52
N PHE A 151 2.06 -4.28 -2.27
CA PHE A 151 3.16 -3.69 -1.55
C PHE A 151 3.71 -2.47 -2.30
N GLU A 152 4.02 -2.64 -3.57
CA GLU A 152 4.47 -1.54 -4.43
C GLU A 152 3.41 -0.46 -4.60
N TYR A 153 2.16 -0.84 -4.90
CA TYR A 153 1.09 0.13 -5.13
C TYR A 153 0.85 1.04 -3.92
N PHE A 154 0.88 0.49 -2.71
CA PHE A 154 0.70 1.30 -1.51
C PHE A 154 1.97 2.11 -1.17
N ALA A 155 3.17 1.60 -1.50
CA ALA A 155 4.40 2.39 -1.41
C ALA A 155 4.35 3.61 -2.34
N GLU A 156 3.95 3.45 -3.60
CA GLU A 156 3.74 4.57 -4.52
C GLU A 156 2.71 5.58 -3.98
N TYR A 157 1.63 5.09 -3.38
CA TYR A 157 0.63 5.95 -2.73
C TYR A 157 1.25 6.76 -1.59
N CYS A 158 2.06 6.13 -0.75
CA CYS A 158 2.78 6.80 0.34
C CYS A 158 3.77 7.85 -0.18
N GLU A 159 4.52 7.58 -1.26
CA GLU A 159 5.39 8.57 -1.88
C GLU A 159 4.62 9.81 -2.36
N MET A 160 3.42 9.60 -2.91
CA MET A 160 2.60 10.69 -3.44
C MET A 160 1.95 11.53 -2.34
N GLU A 161 1.41 10.90 -1.30
CA GLU A 161 0.49 11.53 -0.35
C GLU A 161 1.12 11.87 1.01
N LEU A 162 2.28 11.32 1.37
CA LEU A 162 2.95 11.69 2.63
C LEU A 162 3.24 13.20 2.68
N PRO A 163 3.22 13.84 3.86
CA PRO A 163 3.76 15.18 4.03
C PRO A 163 5.23 15.28 3.58
N ASP A 164 5.60 16.43 3.00
CA ASP A 164 6.92 16.65 2.38
C ASP A 164 8.07 16.36 3.36
N LEU A 165 7.97 16.91 4.58
CA LEU A 165 8.93 16.67 5.66
C LEU A 165 9.13 15.19 5.97
N LEU A 166 8.06 14.40 6.06
CA LEU A 166 8.15 12.98 6.40
C LEU A 166 8.76 12.17 5.26
N TYR A 167 8.34 12.44 4.03
CA TYR A 167 8.88 11.80 2.84
C TYR A 167 10.38 12.06 2.66
N ASP A 168 10.80 13.33 2.76
CA ASP A 168 12.19 13.72 2.59
C ASP A 168 13.08 13.11 3.69
N ASN A 169 12.58 13.09 4.94
CA ASN A 169 13.25 12.41 6.04
C ASN A 169 13.41 10.92 5.78
N THR A 170 12.37 10.23 5.31
CA THR A 170 12.44 8.81 4.96
C THR A 170 13.46 8.58 3.86
N ARG A 171 13.45 9.37 2.76
CA ARG A 171 14.43 9.21 1.67
C ARG A 171 15.86 9.45 2.12
N LYS A 172 16.07 10.46 2.96
CA LYS A 172 17.38 10.79 3.52
C LYS A 172 17.95 9.64 4.36
N GLN A 173 17.12 8.89 5.09
CA GLN A 173 17.57 7.71 5.84
C GLN A 173 18.19 6.63 4.94
N PHE A 174 17.77 6.56 3.68
CA PHE A 174 18.24 5.60 2.68
C PHE A 174 19.22 6.22 1.67
N LYS A 175 19.73 7.44 1.94
CA LYS A 175 20.64 8.19 1.05
C LYS A 175 20.08 8.39 -0.37
N LEU A 176 18.75 8.37 -0.51
CA LEU A 176 18.09 8.59 -1.79
C LEU A 176 18.00 10.09 -2.09
N PRO A 177 18.17 10.52 -3.35
CA PRO A 177 18.02 11.92 -3.71
C PRO A 177 16.57 12.37 -3.50
N PRO A 178 16.33 13.64 -3.10
CA PRO A 178 14.99 14.19 -3.07
C PRO A 178 14.44 14.25 -4.50
N LEU A 179 13.23 13.71 -4.70
CA LEU A 179 12.58 13.78 -6.01
C LEU A 179 11.72 15.04 -6.09
N PRO A 180 11.78 15.81 -7.19
CA PRO A 180 10.90 16.96 -7.37
C PRO A 180 9.45 16.49 -7.38
N ARG A 181 8.68 16.90 -6.37
CA ARG A 181 7.26 16.56 -6.29
C ARG A 181 6.49 17.35 -7.33
N VAL A 182 6.30 16.75 -8.50
CA VAL A 182 5.29 17.24 -9.42
C VAL A 182 3.93 16.70 -8.96
N LYS A 183 3.40 17.28 -7.87
CA LYS A 183 2.09 16.93 -7.23
C LYS A 183 0.92 16.88 -8.22
N GLY A 184 1.07 17.47 -9.42
CA GLY A 184 0.09 17.44 -10.51
C GLY A 184 0.43 16.47 -11.66
N VAL A 185 1.69 16.37 -12.09
CA VAL A 185 2.02 15.70 -13.37
C VAL A 185 1.98 14.18 -13.25
N ARG A 186 2.45 13.57 -12.16
CA ARG A 186 2.36 12.09 -12.01
C ARG A 186 0.90 11.64 -11.90
N ARG A 187 0.07 12.40 -11.18
CA ARG A 187 -1.38 12.14 -11.04
C ARG A 187 -2.14 12.40 -12.35
N TYR A 188 -1.73 13.41 -13.13
CA TYR A 188 -2.25 13.68 -14.47
C TYR A 188 -1.84 12.60 -15.47
N LEU A 189 -0.55 12.24 -15.53
CA LEU A 189 -0.01 11.19 -16.40
C LEU A 189 -0.61 9.83 -16.08
N LYS A 190 -0.78 9.46 -14.80
CA LYS A 190 -1.43 8.20 -14.40
C LYS A 190 -2.91 8.18 -14.82
N ARG A 191 -3.64 9.30 -14.72
CA ARG A 191 -5.02 9.44 -15.26
C ARG A 191 -5.06 9.43 -16.78
N LEU A 192 -4.06 10.02 -17.45
CA LEU A 192 -3.95 10.04 -18.91
C LEU A 192 -3.70 8.61 -19.43
N ALA A 193 -2.76 7.90 -18.81
CA ALA A 193 -2.44 6.51 -19.14
C ALA A 193 -3.64 5.57 -18.93
N LEU A 194 -4.40 5.75 -17.84
CA LEU A 194 -5.65 5.02 -17.60
C LEU A 194 -6.74 5.33 -18.65
N ARG A 195 -6.82 6.58 -19.15
CA ARG A 195 -7.74 6.98 -20.24
C ARG A 195 -7.34 6.41 -21.60
N PHE A 196 -6.05 6.37 -21.92
CA PHE A 196 -5.57 5.77 -23.17
C PHE A 196 -5.75 4.24 -23.17
N LYS A 197 -5.54 3.59 -22.02
CA LYS A 197 -5.75 2.14 -21.88
C LYS A 197 -7.22 1.73 -22.04
N SER A 198 -8.19 2.59 -21.65
CA SER A 198 -9.62 2.34 -21.87
C SER A 198 -10.09 2.59 -23.31
N GLN A 199 -9.34 3.36 -24.10
CA GLN A 199 -9.67 3.63 -25.52
C GLN A 199 -9.10 2.59 -26.48
N ASN A 200 -8.09 1.81 -26.06
CA ASN A 200 -7.48 0.74 -26.84
C ASN A 200 -8.11 -0.66 -26.58
N LEU A 201 -9.26 -0.71 -25.90
CA LEU A 201 -10.01 -1.94 -25.56
C LEU A 201 -11.40 -2.01 -26.25
N THR A 202 -11.62 -1.21 -27.28
CA THR A 202 -12.77 -1.25 -28.21
C THR A 202 -12.26 -1.40 -29.62
#